data_AF-A0A4R6GJC3-F1
#
_entry.id   AF-A0A4R6GJC3-F1
#
_cell.length_a   1.000
_cell.length_b   1.000
_cell.length_c   1.000
_cell.angle_alpha   90.00
_cell.angle_beta   90.00
_cell.angle_gamma   90.00
#
_symmetry.space_group_name_H-M   'P 1'
#
loop_
_entity.id
_entity.type
_entity.pdbx_description
1 polymer ?
#
loop_
_entity_poly.entity_id
_entity_poly.type
_entity_poly.pdbx_seq_one_letter_code
_entity_poly.pdbx_strand_id
1 'polypeptide(L)'
;MTPIPATVPDKFGQPVGPGDQVRILGISPDPDMDEEDLELFLEMVGSICEVERVDEAGYAWVTLWWATSEGSITTTTALNTQEMQKVPRY
;
A
#
# COMPACT_ATOMS: atom_id res chain seq x y z
N MET A 1 4.79 25.18 -4.26
CA MET A 1 5.01 23.90 -3.57
C MET A 1 3.81 23.65 -2.68
N THR A 2 3.03 22.62 -3.00
CA THR A 2 1.91 22.18 -2.16
C THR A 2 2.53 21.44 -0.96
N PRO A 3 2.05 21.64 0.28
CA PRO A 3 2.59 20.89 1.41
C PRO A 3 2.33 19.39 1.25
N ILE A 4 3.34 18.56 1.52
CA ILE A 4 3.20 17.10 1.55
C ILE A 4 2.26 16.74 2.71
N PRO A 5 1.17 16.00 2.48
CA PRO A 5 0.30 15.53 3.55
C PRO A 5 1.08 14.60 4.49
N ALA A 6 1.01 14.85 5.79
CA ALA A 6 1.59 13.94 6.79
C ALA A 6 0.78 12.63 6.93
N THR A 7 -0.50 12.67 6.55
CA THR A 7 -1.44 11.56 6.65
C THR A 7 -2.47 11.60 5.52
N VAL A 8 -3.03 10.44 5.17
CA VAL A 8 -4.17 10.24 4.26
C VAL A 8 -5.27 9.46 5.00
N PRO A 9 -6.56 9.72 4.78
CA PRO A 9 -7.62 8.91 5.37
C PRO A 9 -7.65 7.50 4.77
N ASP A 10 -7.92 6.50 5.61
CA ASP A 10 -8.34 5.16 5.18
C ASP A 10 -9.81 5.14 4.72
N LYS A 11 -10.32 3.97 4.32
CA LYS A 11 -11.70 3.80 3.83
C LYS A 11 -12.78 4.29 4.80
N PHE A 12 -12.46 4.37 6.10
CA PHE A 12 -13.36 4.80 7.16
C PHE A 12 -13.06 6.22 7.67
N GLY A 13 -12.14 6.94 7.02
CA GLY A 13 -11.74 8.30 7.39
C GLY A 13 -10.72 8.37 8.52
N GLN A 14 -10.13 7.24 8.95
CA GLN A 14 -9.08 7.27 9.97
C GLN A 14 -7.77 7.77 9.36
N PRO A 15 -7.04 8.69 10.03
CA PRO A 15 -5.76 9.16 9.52
C PRO A 15 -4.70 8.06 9.56
N VAL A 16 -4.09 7.81 8.41
CA VAL A 16 -2.98 6.88 8.20
C VAL A 16 -1.73 7.68 7.83
N GLY A 17 -0.63 7.44 8.53
CA GLY A 17 0.68 8.01 8.22
C GLY A 17 1.81 7.00 8.36
N PRO A 18 3.07 7.44 8.17
CA PRO A 18 4.24 6.59 8.30
C PRO A 18 4.28 5.85 9.65
N GLY A 19 4.58 4.56 9.62
CA GLY A 19 4.61 3.71 10.80
C GLY A 19 3.24 3.21 11.25
N ASP A 20 2.12 3.60 10.63
CA ASP A 20 0.84 2.92 10.87
C ASP A 20 0.79 1.58 10.12
N GLN A 21 0.04 0.62 10.65
CA GLN A 21 -0.28 -0.61 9.92
C GLN A 21 -1.64 -0.49 9.23
N VAL A 22 -1.70 -0.95 7.98
CA VAL A 22 -2.93 -1.01 7.19
C VAL A 22 -3.13 -2.40 6.60
N ARG A 23 -4.38 -2.83 6.48
CA ARG A 23 -4.77 -3.94 5.62
C ARG A 23 -5.04 -3.40 4.22
N ILE A 24 -4.46 -4.04 3.21
CA ILE A 24 -4.72 -3.76 1.80
C ILE A 24 -6.09 -4.36 1.43
N LEU A 25 -7.02 -3.54 0.96
CA LEU A 25 -8.37 -3.93 0.56
C LEU A 25 -8.51 -4.14 -0.95
N GLY A 26 -7.62 -3.53 -1.71
CA GLY A 26 -7.57 -3.55 -3.16
C GLY A 26 -6.32 -2.81 -3.63
N ILE A 27 -6.02 -2.89 -4.91
CA ILE A 27 -4.96 -2.14 -5.57
C ILE A 27 -5.46 -1.68 -6.94
N SER A 28 -4.92 -0.56 -7.41
CA SER A 28 -5.16 -0.02 -8.75
C SER A 28 -3.87 -0.17 -9.56
N PRO A 29 -3.63 -1.34 -10.17
CA PRO A 29 -2.43 -1.58 -10.96
C PRO A 29 -2.42 -0.69 -12.22
N ASP A 30 -1.23 -0.49 -12.76
CA ASP A 30 -1.06 0.16 -14.06
C ASP A 30 -1.77 -0.68 -15.14
N PRO A 31 -2.62 -0.09 -16.00
CA PRO A 31 -3.31 -0.83 -17.06
C PRO A 31 -2.35 -1.49 -18.07
N ASP A 32 -1.12 -1.02 -18.18
CA ASP A 32 -0.09 -1.56 -19.08
C ASP A 32 0.85 -2.55 -18.36
N MET A 33 0.57 -2.90 -17.10
CA MET A 33 1.30 -3.93 -16.34
C MET A 33 1.11 -5.30 -17.00
N ASP A 34 2.19 -6.09 -17.06
CA ASP A 34 2.10 -7.46 -17.56
C ASP A 34 1.34 -8.39 -16.60
N GLU A 35 0.94 -9.56 -17.09
CA GLU A 35 0.08 -10.49 -16.36
C GLU A 35 0.79 -11.08 -15.12
N GLU A 36 2.10 -11.33 -15.21
CA GLU A 36 2.88 -11.91 -14.11
C GLU A 36 3.05 -10.91 -12.95
N ASP A 37 3.37 -9.66 -13.27
CA ASP A 37 3.43 -8.58 -12.27
C ASP A 37 2.04 -8.30 -11.70
N LEU A 38 1.00 -8.26 -12.55
CA LEU A 38 -0.37 -8.03 -12.11
C LEU A 38 -0.83 -9.07 -11.08
N GLU A 39 -0.56 -10.35 -11.33
CA GLU A 39 -0.85 -11.43 -10.39
C GLU A 39 -0.15 -11.18 -9.04
N LEU A 40 1.14 -10.87 -9.05
CA LEU A 40 1.92 -10.62 -7.82
C LEU A 40 1.38 -9.41 -7.03
N PHE A 41 1.00 -8.34 -7.72
CA PHE A 41 0.40 -7.16 -7.10
C PHE A 41 -0.99 -7.49 -6.51
N LEU A 42 -1.81 -8.27 -7.21
CA LEU A 42 -3.13 -8.68 -6.71
C LEU A 42 -3.03 -9.57 -5.46
N GLU A 43 -1.97 -10.36 -5.31
CA GLU A 43 -1.70 -11.13 -4.08
C GLU A 43 -1.43 -10.24 -2.84
N MET A 44 -1.10 -8.96 -3.02
CA MET A 44 -0.99 -8.03 -1.90
C MET A 44 -2.32 -7.83 -1.16
N VAL A 45 -3.45 -8.01 -1.84
CA VAL A 45 -4.79 -7.78 -1.26
C VAL A 45 -5.05 -8.72 -0.09
N GLY A 46 -5.40 -8.13 1.06
CA GLY A 46 -5.60 -8.83 2.33
C GLY A 46 -4.39 -8.79 3.26
N SER A 47 -3.19 -8.50 2.75
CA SER A 47 -1.97 -8.38 3.55
C SER A 47 -2.03 -7.16 4.47
N ILE A 48 -1.31 -7.25 5.60
CA ILE A 48 -1.12 -6.14 6.53
C ILE A 48 0.31 -5.62 6.38
N CYS A 49 0.45 -4.32 6.15
CA CYS A 49 1.72 -3.66 5.86
C CYS A 49 1.89 -2.42 6.71
N GLU A 50 3.14 -2.08 6.99
CA GLU A 50 3.47 -0.76 7.53
C GLU A 50 3.52 0.27 6.39
N VAL A 51 2.96 1.44 6.63
CA VAL A 51 3.05 2.58 5.71
C VAL A 51 4.42 3.23 5.85
N GLU A 52 5.15 3.35 4.73
CA GLU A 52 6.48 3.95 4.72
C GLU A 52 6.42 5.48 4.61
N ARG A 53 5.53 5.98 3.74
CA ARG A 53 5.38 7.40 3.44
C ARG A 53 3.99 7.72 2.90
N VAL A 54 3.63 8.99 2.98
CA VAL A 54 2.52 9.59 2.23
C VAL A 54 3.11 10.57 1.23
N ASP A 55 2.70 10.50 -0.03
CA ASP A 55 3.22 11.38 -1.09
C ASP A 55 2.39 12.66 -1.27
N GLU A 56 2.87 13.55 -2.14
CA GLU A 56 2.21 14.83 -2.46
C GLU A 56 0.82 14.66 -3.08
N ALA A 57 0.53 13.52 -3.68
CA ALA A 57 -0.76 13.20 -4.28
C ALA A 57 -1.74 12.58 -3.27
N GLY A 58 -1.30 12.34 -2.03
CA GLY A 58 -2.12 11.80 -0.96
C GLY A 58 -2.27 10.28 -1.01
N TYR A 59 -1.32 9.55 -1.58
CA TYR A 59 -1.28 8.09 -1.52
C TYR A 59 -0.37 7.60 -0.39
N ALA A 60 -0.79 6.53 0.29
CA ALA A 60 0.04 5.84 1.27
C ALA A 60 0.86 4.74 0.59
N TRP A 61 2.18 4.82 0.69
CA TRP A 61 3.09 3.84 0.09
C TRP A 61 3.39 2.71 1.06
N VAL A 62 3.27 1.48 0.57
CA VAL A 62 3.56 0.25 1.30
C VAL A 62 4.47 -0.65 0.48
N THR A 63 5.23 -1.49 1.18
CA THR A 63 6.15 -2.45 0.57
C THR A 63 5.92 -3.84 1.14
N LEU A 64 5.80 -4.85 0.27
CA LEU A 64 5.77 -6.27 0.63
C LEU A 64 7.06 -6.96 0.18
N TRP A 65 7.49 -7.92 0.99
CA TRP A 65 8.65 -8.76 0.73
C TRP A 65 8.18 -10.19 0.56
N TRP A 66 8.37 -10.72 -0.65
CA TRP A 66 7.98 -12.07 -1.03
C TRP A 66 9.19 -12.98 -0.95
N ALA A 67 9.05 -14.12 -0.27
CA ALA A 67 10.04 -15.17 -0.36
C ALA A 67 9.81 -15.98 -1.63
N THR A 68 10.87 -16.21 -2.40
CA THR A 68 10.85 -17.01 -3.63
C THR A 68 11.92 -18.10 -3.56
N SER A 69 11.91 -19.05 -4.49
CA SER A 69 12.96 -20.06 -4.57
C SER A 69 14.34 -19.50 -4.89
N GLU A 70 14.42 -18.32 -5.52
CA GLU A 70 15.68 -17.70 -5.97
C GLU A 70 16.14 -16.54 -5.08
N GLY A 71 15.37 -16.19 -4.04
CA GLY A 71 15.67 -15.09 -3.15
C GLY A 71 14.41 -14.39 -2.66
N SER A 72 14.43 -13.06 -2.63
CA SER A 72 13.27 -12.24 -2.28
C SER A 72 12.93 -11.26 -3.39
N ILE A 73 11.65 -11.13 -3.69
CA ILE A 73 11.12 -10.07 -4.56
C ILE A 73 10.42 -9.05 -3.67
N THR A 74 10.48 -7.78 -4.06
CA THR A 74 9.84 -6.69 -3.34
C THR A 74 8.79 -6.05 -4.26
N THR A 75 7.56 -5.91 -3.78
CA THR A 75 6.55 -5.09 -4.45
C THR A 75 6.26 -3.86 -3.61
N THR A 76 6.20 -2.71 -4.27
CA THR A 76 5.90 -1.43 -3.64
C THR A 76 4.72 -0.82 -4.39
N THR A 77 3.68 -0.44 -3.67
CA THR A 77 2.46 0.15 -4.26
C THR A 77 1.95 1.34 -3.46
N ALA A 78 1.26 2.25 -4.15
CA ALA A 78 0.65 3.44 -3.59
C ALA A 78 -0.86 3.19 -3.42
N LEU A 79 -1.34 3.25 -2.19
CA LEU A 79 -2.74 2.98 -1.85
C LEU A 79 -3.52 4.29 -1.73
N ASN A 80 -4.68 4.34 -2.38
CA ASN A 80 -5.66 5.39 -2.17
C ASN A 80 -6.55 5.10 -0.95
N THR A 81 -7.37 6.08 -0.56
CA THR A 81 -8.29 6.00 0.58
C THR A 81 -9.18 4.75 0.56
N GLN A 82 -9.67 4.29 -0.59
CA GLN A 82 -10.57 3.13 -0.67
C GLN A 82 -9.85 1.78 -0.61
N GLU A 83 -8.52 1.77 -0.77
CA GLU A 83 -7.69 0.58 -0.91
C GLU A 83 -7.05 0.13 0.40
N MET A 84 -7.27 0.87 1.50
CA MET A 84 -6.67 0.56 2.78
C MET A 84 -7.64 0.72 3.94
N GLN A 85 -7.40 -0.07 4.98
CA GLN A 85 -8.01 0.06 6.29
C GLN A 85 -6.92 0.07 7.35
N LYS A 86 -6.90 1.07 8.22
CA LYS A 86 -5.99 1.09 9.36
C LYS A 86 -6.31 -0.05 10.32
N VAL A 87 -5.28 -0.75 10.77
CA VAL A 87 -5.42 -1.83 11.76
C VAL A 87 -4.82 -1.41 13.11
N PRO A 88 -5.45 -1.79 14.24
CA PRO A 88 -4.86 -1.58 15.56
C PRO A 88 -3.56 -2.38 15.70
N ARG A 89 -2.51 -1.76 16.26
CA ARG A 89 -1.34 -2.48 16.76
C ARG A 89 -1.71 -3.16 18.08
N TYR A 90 -1.46 -4.46 18.18
CA TYR A 90 -1.61 -5.25 19.41
C TYR A 90 -0.28 -5.33 20.17
#